data_AF-A0A7V8C036-F1
#
_entry.id   AF-A0A7V8C036-F1
#
_cell.length_a   1.000
_cell.length_b   1.000
_cell.length_c   1.000
_cell.angle_alpha   90.00
_cell.angle_beta   90.00
_cell.angle_gamma   90.00
#
_symmetry.space_group_name_H-M   'P 1'
#
loop_
_entity.id
_entity.type
_entity.pdbx_description
1 polymer ?
#
loop_
_entity_poly.entity_id
_entity_poly.type
_entity_poly.pdbx_seq_one_letter_code
_entity_poly.pdbx_strand_id
1 'polypeptide(L)' 'MDNLDFRLINEFQRDFPLEPQPFAEIAWRLCADEETVLAALARLRGEGVVSRVGAVFA' A
#
# COMPACT_ATOMS: atom_id res chain seq x y z
N MET A 1 -1.99 -9.25 11.14
CA MET A 1 -1.27 -8.24 10.34
C MET A 1 0.16 -8.69 10.21
N ASP A 2 0.59 -9.03 9.00
CA ASP A 2 1.95 -9.52 8.76
C ASP A 2 2.97 -8.36 8.70
N ASN A 3 4.26 -8.67 8.49
CA ASN A 3 5.31 -7.65 8.40
C ASN A 3 5.14 -6.73 7.18
N LEU A 4 4.73 -7.27 6.03
CA LEU A 4 4.47 -6.52 4.81
C LEU A 4 3.28 -5.57 5.00
N ASP A 5 2.17 -6.01 5.59
CA ASP A 5 1.00 -5.18 5.90
C ASP A 5 1.41 -3.96 6.74
N PHE A 6 2.17 -4.22 7.80
CA PHE A 6 2.62 -3.19 8.73
C PHE A 6 3.51 -2.17 8.03
N ARG A 7 4.46 -2.63 7.20
CA ARG A 7 5.35 -1.76 6.43
C ARG A 7 4.58 -0.97 5.37
N LEU A 8 3.70 -1.63 4.62
CA LEU A 8 2.85 -1.01 3.60
C LEU A 8 2.03 0.14 4.18
N ILE A 9 1.39 -0.09 5.33
CA ILE A 9 0.60 0.93 6.00
C ILE A 9 1.49 2.04 6.55
N ASN A 10 2.54 1.74 7.32
CA ASN A 10 3.33 2.79 7.97
C ASN A 10 4.17 3.62 7.00
N GLU A 11 4.76 2.99 5.98
CA GLU A 11 5.68 3.66 5.05
C GLU A 11 4.93 4.47 3.98
N PHE A 12 3.68 4.11 3.64
CA PHE A 12 2.93 4.74 2.54
C PHE A 12 1.58 5.34 2.96
N GLN A 13 1.31 5.46 4.27
CA GLN A 13 0.24 6.31 4.80
C GLN A 13 0.43 7.80 4.47
N ARG A 14 1.69 8.20 4.29
CA ARG A 14 2.13 9.52 3.82
C ARG A 14 3.06 9.32 2.64
N ASP A 15 3.23 10.36 1.84
CA ASP A 15 4.19 10.36 0.71
C ASP A 15 3.99 9.18 -0.26
N PHE A 16 2.73 8.84 -0.53
CA PHE A 16 2.37 7.81 -1.50
C PHE A 16 3.00 8.14 -2.87
N PRO A 17 3.71 7.20 -3.53
CA PRO A 17 4.42 7.49 -4.78
C PRO A 17 3.50 8.05 -5.86
N LEU A 18 3.89 9.20 -6.43
CA LEU A 18 3.15 9.88 -7.50
C LEU A 18 3.81 9.60 -8.85
N GLU A 19 4.03 8.32 -9.13
CA GLU A 19 4.68 7.82 -10.33
C GLU A 19 3.67 7.05 -11.21
N PRO A 20 3.96 6.78 -12.50
CA PRO A 20 3.03 6.07 -13.38
C PRO A 20 2.64 4.67 -12.91
N GLN A 21 3.53 3.99 -12.17
CA GLN A 21 3.34 2.64 -11.63
C GLN A 21 3.62 2.62 -10.12
N PRO A 22 2.74 3.23 -9.30
CA PRO A 22 3.04 3.47 -7.90
C PRO A 22 3.08 2.18 -7.07
N PHE A 23 2.26 1.19 -7.41
CA PHE A 23 2.25 -0.09 -6.70
C PHE A 23 3.47 -0.95 -7.02
N ALA A 24 3.98 -0.91 -8.25
CA ALA A 24 5.26 -1.51 -8.61
C ALA A 24 6.43 -0.88 -7.83
N GLU A 25 6.45 0.45 -7.69
CA GLU A 25 7.46 1.17 -6.89
C GLU A 25 7.39 0.79 -5.40
N ILE A 26 6.17 0.73 -4.84
CA ILE A 26 5.94 0.25 -3.46
C ILE A 26 6.46 -1.17 -3.30
N ALA A 27 6.12 -2.07 -4.22
CA ALA A 27 6.56 -3.46 -4.19
C ALA A 27 8.08 -3.58 -4.20
N TRP A 28 8.74 -2.81 -5.07
CA TRP A 28 10.20 -2.74 -5.12
C TRP A 28 10.81 -2.27 -3.79
N ARG A 29 10.28 -1.19 -3.19
CA ARG A 29 10.75 -0.68 -1.86
C ARG A 29 10.50 -1.65 -0.71
N LEU A 30 9.46 -2.47 -0.81
CA LEU A 30 9.09 -3.45 0.20
C LEU A 30 9.73 -4.83 -0.04
N CYS A 31 10.53 -4.99 -1.11
CA CYS A 31 11.09 -6.28 -1.54
C CYS A 31 10.01 -7.35 -1.77
N ALA A 32 8.88 -6.95 -2.38
CA ALA A 32 7.75 -7.78 -2.72
C ALA A 32 7.43 -7.69 -4.23
N ASP A 33 6.50 -8.51 -4.70
CA ASP A 33 5.90 -8.33 -6.03
C ASP A 33 4.65 -7.42 -5.96
N GLU A 34 4.31 -6.81 -7.09
CA GLU A 34 3.19 -5.87 -7.19
C GLU A 34 1.84 -6.56 -6.90
N GLU A 35 1.69 -7.82 -7.30
CA GLU A 35 0.48 -8.61 -7.04
C GLU A 35 0.24 -8.81 -5.55
N THR A 36 1.30 -9.06 -4.77
CA THR A 36 1.27 -9.22 -3.32
C THR A 36 0.88 -7.91 -2.64
N VAL A 37 1.43 -6.78 -3.09
CA VAL A 37 1.05 -5.44 -2.57
C VAL A 37 -0.44 -5.16 -2.82
N LEU A 38 -0.92 -5.42 -4.05
CA LEU A 38 -2.32 -5.22 -4.40
C LEU A 38 -3.26 -6.17 -3.63
N ALA A 39 -2.87 -7.43 -3.47
CA ALA A 39 -3.61 -8.42 -2.70
C ALA A 39 -3.69 -8.04 -1.22
N ALA A 40 -2.57 -7.55 -0.64
CA ALA A 40 -2.53 -7.04 0.72
C ALA A 40 -3.46 -5.83 0.88
N LEU A 41 -3.40 -4.85 -0.02
CA LEU A 41 -4.30 -3.69 0.01
C LEU A 41 -5.78 -4.08 -0.11
N ALA A 42 -6.11 -5.02 -0.99
CA ALA A 42 -7.47 -5.53 -1.15
C ALA A 42 -7.97 -6.23 0.12
N ARG A 43 -7.13 -7.07 0.74
CA ARG A 43 -7.44 -7.73 2.01
C ARG A 43 -7.62 -6.73 3.14
N LEU A 44 -6.67 -5.81 3.33
CA LEU A 44 -6.72 -4.77 4.36
C LEU A 44 -7.94 -3.86 4.21
N ARG A 45 -8.40 -3.63 2.98
CA ARG A 45 -9.66 -2.93 2.70
C ARG A 45 -10.87 -3.76 3.12
N GLY A 46 -10.88 -5.06 2.84
CA GLY A 46 -11.93 -5.99 3.26
C GLY A 46 -12.03 -6.12 4.79
N GLU A 47 -10.89 -6.06 5.49
CA GLU A 47 -10.80 -6.07 6.96
C GLU A 47 -11.15 -4.73 7.61
N GLY A 48 -11.31 -3.65 6.82
CA GLY A 48 -11.62 -2.31 7.33
C GLY A 48 -10.41 -1.56 7.91
N VAL A 49 -9.20 -2.10 7.78
CA VAL A 49 -7.95 -1.47 8.23
C VAL A 49 -7.56 -0.30 7.30
N VAL A 50 -7.76 -0.47 5.99
CA VAL A 50 -7.57 0.58 4.99
C VAL A 50 -8.93 1.00 4.42
N SER A 51 -9.31 2.26 4.60
CA SER A 51 -10.59 2.76 4.08
C SER A 51 -10.56 3.01 2.57
N ARG A 52 -9.52 3.68 2.10
CA ARG A 52 -9.26 4.00 0.68
C ARG A 52 -7.81 4.39 0.46
N VAL A 53 -7.33 4.20 -0.76
CA VAL A 53 -6.11 4.82 -1.28
C VAL A 53 -6.54 5.95 -2.21
N GLY A 54 -6.05 7.17 -1.99
CA GLY A 54 -6.33 8.32 -2.84
C GLY A 54 -6.07 9.65 -2.15
N ALA A 55 -6.22 10.74 -2.91
CA ALA A 55 -5.92 12.08 -2.42
C ALA A 55 -6.80 12.46 -1.21
N VAL A 56 -6.13 13.01 -0.19
CA VAL A 56 -6.75 13.66 0.95
C VAL A 56 -6.44 15.15 0.81
N PHE A 57 -7.48 15.96 0.66
CA PHE A 57 -7.38 17.41 0.66
C PHE A 57 -7.89 17.88 2.02
N ALA A 58 -7.06 18.62 2.75
CA ALA A 58 -7.36 19.18 4.07
C ALA A 58 -6.93 20.65 4.10
#